data_AF-A0A529KHL2-F1
#
_entry.id   AF-A0A529KHL2-F1
#
_cell.length_a   1.000
_cell.length_b   1.000
_cell.length_c   1.000
_cell.angle_alpha   90.00
_cell.angle_beta   90.00
_cell.angle_gamma   90.00
#
_symmetry.space_group_name_H-M   'P 1'
#
loop_
_entity.id
_entity.type
_entity.pdbx_description
1 polymer ?
#
loop_
_entity_poly.entity_id
_entity_poly.type
_entity_poly.pdbx_seq_one_letter_code
_entity_poly.pdbx_strand_id
1 'polypeptide(L)' 'MSDFHAAARNGLSSSELEAVLRQVGAERYHNRHPFHHRMTSGALSRTEMQAWALNRYCYQAV' A
#
# COMPACT_ATOMS: atom_id res chain seq x y z
N MET A 1 0.13 -14.77 -3.98
CA MET A 1 -0.63 -13.50 -3.95
C MET A 1 -2.08 -13.86 -4.19
N SER A 2 -3.00 -13.34 -3.39
CA SER A 2 -4.41 -13.66 -3.55
C SER A 2 -4.93 -13.14 -4.89
N ASP A 3 -5.77 -13.95 -5.55
CA ASP A 3 -6.53 -13.56 -6.74
C ASP A 3 -7.84 -12.88 -6.30
N PHE A 4 -7.75 -11.59 -6.01
CA PHE A 4 -8.90 -10.78 -5.56
C PHE A 4 -10.00 -10.68 -6.63
N HIS A 5 -9.64 -10.83 -7.90
CA HIS A 5 -10.60 -10.80 -8.99
C HIS A 5 -11.48 -12.06 -8.98
N ALA A 6 -10.86 -13.23 -8.81
CA ALA A 6 -11.62 -14.47 -8.63
C ALA A 6 -12.48 -14.44 -7.36
N ALA A 7 -11.96 -13.89 -6.25
CA ALA A 7 -12.69 -13.78 -4.99
C ALA A 7 -13.97 -12.93 -5.10
N ALA A 8 -13.99 -11.91 -5.97
CA ALA A 8 -15.16 -11.06 -6.17
C ALA A 8 -16.10 -11.54 -7.31
N ARG A 9 -15.70 -12.57 -8.07
CA ARG A 9 -16.46 -13.08 -9.20
C ARG A 9 -17.71 -13.78 -8.66
N ASN A 10 -18.88 -13.17 -8.86
CA ASN A 10 -20.25 -13.57 -8.41
C ASN A 10 -20.84 -12.71 -7.28
N GLY A 11 -20.18 -11.63 -6.87
CA GLY A 11 -20.71 -10.71 -5.85
C GLY A 11 -20.45 -11.21 -4.43
N LEU A 12 -20.44 -10.27 -3.49
CA LEU A 12 -20.10 -10.50 -2.09
C LEU A 12 -21.17 -9.86 -1.22
N SER A 13 -21.47 -10.48 -0.07
CA SER A 13 -22.11 -9.74 1.03
C SER A 13 -21.22 -8.60 1.51
N SER A 14 -21.80 -7.63 2.22
CA SER A 14 -21.03 -6.49 2.75
C SER A 14 -19.85 -6.92 3.63
N SER A 15 -20.03 -7.95 4.47
CA SER A 15 -18.97 -8.48 5.34
C SER A 15 -17.86 -9.18 4.56
N GLU A 16 -18.21 -9.91 3.51
CA GLU A 16 -17.21 -10.60 2.67
C GLU A 16 -16.42 -9.58 1.83
N LEU A 17 -17.09 -8.53 1.35
CA LEU A 17 -16.43 -7.42 0.67
C LEU A 17 -15.42 -6.73 1.59
N GLU A 18 -15.80 -6.41 2.82
CA GLU A 18 -14.88 -5.80 3.80
C GLU A 18 -13.66 -6.71 4.05
N ALA A 19 -13.88 -8.02 4.21
CA ALA A 19 -12.81 -8.98 4.42
C ALA A 19 -11.82 -8.99 3.24
N VAL A 20 -12.33 -8.98 2.00
CA VAL A 20 -11.49 -8.91 0.79
C VAL A 20 -10.69 -7.59 0.74
N LEU A 21 -11.33 -6.45 1.03
CA LEU A 21 -10.65 -5.14 1.04
C LEU A 21 -9.53 -5.09 2.10
N ARG A 22 -9.77 -5.64 3.29
CA ARG A 22 -8.74 -5.73 4.33
C ARG A 22 -7.58 -6.65 3.92
N GLN A 23 -7.88 -7.76 3.23
CA GLN A 23 -6.85 -8.65 2.71
C GLN A 23 -5.98 -7.97 1.65
N VAL A 24 -6.58 -7.14 0.77
CA VAL A 24 -5.81 -6.31 -0.19
C VAL A 24 -4.85 -5.40 0.57
N GLY A 25 -5.31 -4.71 1.62
CA GLY A 25 -4.46 -3.89 2.47
C GLY A 25 -3.32 -4.70 3.09
N ALA A 26 -3.62 -5.85 3.70
CA ALA A 26 -2.62 -6.71 4.33
C ALA A 26 -1.54 -7.23 3.36
N GLU A 27 -1.90 -7.48 2.10
CA GLU A 27 -0.99 -8.03 1.09
C GLU A 27 -0.28 -6.97 0.24
N ARG A 28 -0.93 -5.84 -0.05
CA ARG A 28 -0.53 -4.92 -1.12
C ARG A 28 -0.34 -3.48 -0.65
N TYR A 29 -0.63 -3.15 0.61
CA TYR A 29 -0.42 -1.80 1.10
C TYR A 29 1.07 -1.43 1.06
N HIS A 30 1.34 -0.15 0.82
CA HIS A 30 2.69 0.35 0.54
C HIS A 30 3.68 0.19 1.71
N ASN A 31 3.21 -0.13 2.91
CA ASN A 31 4.05 -0.38 4.07
C ASN A 31 4.96 -1.59 3.86
N ARG A 32 4.56 -2.53 2.99
CA ARG A 32 5.34 -3.70 2.58
C ARG A 32 6.41 -3.40 1.53
N HIS A 33 6.41 -2.21 0.94
CA HIS A 33 7.37 -1.87 -0.09
C HIS A 33 8.78 -1.73 0.52
N PRO A 34 9.84 -2.29 -0.08
CA PRO A 34 11.20 -2.21 0.48
C PRO A 34 11.66 -0.78 0.80
N PHE A 35 11.27 0.20 -0.02
CA PHE A 35 11.56 1.61 0.24
C PHE A 35 10.91 2.13 1.53
N HIS A 36 9.66 1.74 1.82
CA HIS A 36 8.98 2.14 3.06
C HIS A 36 9.65 1.49 4.28
N HIS A 37 10.04 0.22 4.19
CA HIS A 37 10.79 -0.44 5.25
C HIS A 37 12.12 0.27 5.55
N ARG A 38 12.90 0.59 4.52
CA ARG A 38 14.15 1.37 4.66
C ARG A 38 13.91 2.75 5.25
N MET A 39 12.82 3.42 4.88
CA MET A 39 12.43 4.70 5.47
C MET A 39 12.17 4.58 6.96
N THR A 40 11.29 3.64 7.36
CA THR A 40 10.90 3.48 8.77
C THR A 40 12.01 2.96 9.65
N SER A 41 12.97 2.22 9.10
CA SER A 41 14.14 1.77 9.85
C SER A 41 15.25 2.82 9.94
N GLY A 42 15.10 3.99 9.30
CA GLY A 42 16.11 5.04 9.26
C GLY A 42 17.29 4.76 8.30
N ALA A 43 17.13 3.84 7.36
CA ALA A 43 18.18 3.39 6.43
C ALA A 43 18.21 4.15 5.08
N LEU A 44 17.44 5.22 4.94
CA LEU A 44 17.52 6.10 3.77
C LEU A 44 18.63 7.13 3.94
N SER A 45 19.34 7.40 2.86
CA SER A 45 20.18 8.59 2.76
C SER A 45 19.32 9.86 2.77
N ARG A 46 19.95 11.01 3.06
CA ARG A 46 19.29 12.31 2.99
C ARG A 46 18.65 12.57 1.61
N THR A 47 19.35 12.23 0.53
CA THR A 47 18.87 12.43 -0.85
C THR A 47 17.64 11.57 -1.14
N GLU A 48 17.61 10.31 -0.71
CA GLU A 48 16.44 9.45 -0.88
C GLU A 48 15.23 9.97 -0.10
N MET A 49 15.45 10.48 1.12
CA MET A 49 14.38 11.11 1.92
C MET A 49 13.85 12.39 1.26
N GLN A 50 14.73 13.23 0.73
CA GLN A 50 14.34 14.44 -0.02
C GLN A 50 13.54 14.08 -1.28
N ALA A 51 13.98 13.07 -2.03
CA ALA A 51 13.26 12.60 -3.21
C ALA A 51 11.86 12.10 -2.84
N TRP A 52 11.73 11.31 -1.76
CA TRP A 52 10.42 10.90 -1.28
C TRP A 52 9.54 12.08 -0.87
N ALA A 53 10.08 13.04 -0.11
CA ALA A 53 9.31 14.19 0.37
C ALA A 53 8.80 15.04 -0.81
N LEU A 54 9.65 15.32 -1.80
CA LEU A 54 9.28 16.08 -3.00
C LEU A 54 8.18 15.36 -3.80
N ASN A 55 8.31 14.06 -4.03
CA ASN A 55 7.31 13.30 -4.78
C ASN A 55 6.02 13.11 -3.97
N ARG A 56 6.11 12.92 -2.66
CA ARG A 56 4.94 12.75 -1.80
C ARG A 56 4.15 14.04 -1.68
N TYR A 57 4.79 15.21 -1.72
CA TYR A 57 4.08 16.49 -1.85
C TYR A 57 3.13 16.50 -3.05
N CYS A 58 3.58 16.08 -4.24
CA CYS A 58 2.73 16.04 -5.44
C CYS A 58 1.49 15.15 -5.27
N TYR A 59 1.59 14.06 -4.49
CA TYR A 59 0.44 13.20 -4.17
C TYR A 59 -0.52 13.82 -3.14
N GLN A 60 -0.01 14.66 -2.23
CA GLN A 60 -0.80 15.27 -1.15
C GLN A 60 -1.37 16.65 -1.49
N ALA A 61 -0.81 17.34 -2.49
CA ALA A 61 -1.15 18.73 -2.81
C ALA A 61 -2.49 18.91 -3.56
N VAL A 62 -3.31 17.86 -3.63
CA VAL A 62 -4.67 17.86 -4.19
C VAL A 62 -5.73 18.02 -3.12
#